data_AF-A0A955DFP9-F1
#
_entry.id   AF-A0A955DFP9-F1
#
_cell.length_a   1.000
_cell.length_b   1.000
_cell.length_c   1.000
_cell.angle_alpha   90.00
_cell.angle_beta   90.00
_cell.angle_gamma   90.00
#
_symmetry.space_group_name_H-M   'P 1'
#
loop_
_entity.id
_entity.type
_entity.pdbx_description
1 polymer ?
#
loop_
_entity_poly.entity_id
_entity_poly.type
_entity_poly.pdbx_seq_one_letter_code
_entity_poly.pdbx_strand_id
1 'polypeptide(L)'
;VAALPDPNVALIEGDLREITREAIRAAAGLPDDGAFDVILSDMAPYTSGEHLRDHHRSVRLCEAVLDRVPDLLKPGGHVVMKVFEGTAYPDLLARLRRMFRTVKGFKPKASRDTSTEIYVIAHGFRGRDTTAPTEDAAPERALPPRKPSTGWS
;
A
#
# COMPACT_ATOMS: atom_id res chain seq x y z
N VAL A 1 -13.34 7.74 -18.86
CA VAL A 1 -12.11 8.51 -18.51
C VAL A 1 -11.13 8.47 -19.69
N ALA A 2 -10.39 9.56 -19.97
CA ALA A 2 -9.40 9.57 -21.06
C ALA A 2 -8.25 8.59 -20.77
N ALA A 3 -7.84 7.79 -21.75
CA ALA A 3 -6.72 6.88 -21.61
C ALA A 3 -5.44 7.66 -21.27
N LEU A 4 -4.71 7.20 -20.26
CA LEU A 4 -3.39 7.76 -19.96
C LEU A 4 -2.46 7.44 -21.15
N PRO A 5 -1.63 8.38 -21.62
CA PRO A 5 -0.89 8.24 -22.87
C PRO A 5 0.33 7.29 -22.78
N ASP A 6 0.50 6.54 -21.69
CA ASP A 6 1.68 5.70 -21.45
C ASP A 6 1.35 4.20 -21.64
N PRO A 7 2.04 3.48 -22.55
CA PRO A 7 1.80 2.05 -22.78
C PRO A 7 2.14 1.15 -21.57
N ASN A 8 2.88 1.66 -20.59
CA ASN A 8 3.21 0.95 -19.36
C ASN A 8 2.22 1.23 -18.22
N VAL A 9 1.13 1.95 -18.50
CA VAL A 9 0.11 2.29 -17.51
C VAL A 9 -1.24 1.72 -17.94
N ALA A 10 -1.72 0.77 -17.17
CA ALA A 10 -3.10 0.29 -17.29
C ALA A 10 -4.02 1.08 -16.36
N LEU A 11 -5.08 1.64 -16.92
CA LEU A 11 -6.12 2.32 -16.14
C LEU A 11 -7.32 1.39 -15.97
N ILE A 12 -7.82 1.31 -14.75
CA ILE A 12 -9.11 0.67 -14.47
C ILE A 12 -9.96 1.65 -13.66
N GLU A 13 -11.19 1.82 -14.11
CA GLU A 13 -12.19 2.65 -13.46
C GLU A 13 -13.21 1.75 -12.75
N GLY A 14 -13.35 1.92 -11.44
CA GLY A 14 -14.28 1.13 -10.62
C GLY A 14 -14.08 1.34 -9.11
N ASP A 15 -14.96 0.79 -8.29
CA ASP A 15 -14.76 0.75 -6.83
C ASP A 15 -13.78 -0.38 -6.49
N LEU A 16 -12.73 -0.07 -5.72
CA LEU A 16 -11.72 -1.03 -5.25
C LEU A 16 -12.33 -2.24 -4.51
N ARG A 17 -13.49 -2.05 -3.88
CA ARG A 17 -14.22 -3.07 -3.13
C ARG A 17 -14.97 -4.06 -4.03
N GLU A 18 -15.31 -3.62 -5.24
CA GLU A 18 -16.12 -4.39 -6.19
C GLU A 18 -15.28 -4.95 -7.34
N ILE A 19 -14.22 -4.26 -7.73
CA ILE A 19 -13.34 -4.69 -8.80
C ILE A 19 -12.67 -6.03 -8.45
N THR A 20 -12.80 -6.99 -9.36
CA THR A 20 -12.29 -8.35 -9.15
C THR A 20 -10.77 -8.38 -9.28
N ARG A 21 -10.16 -9.37 -8.63
CA ARG A 21 -8.71 -9.62 -8.72
C ARG A 21 -8.30 -9.90 -10.17
N GLU A 22 -9.15 -10.62 -10.89
CA GLU A 22 -8.98 -11.05 -12.26
C GLU A 22 -8.98 -9.83 -13.19
N ALA A 23 -9.91 -8.88 -12.99
CA ALA A 23 -9.94 -7.63 -13.75
C ALA A 23 -8.67 -6.79 -13.52
N ILE A 24 -8.20 -6.67 -12.27
CA ILE A 24 -6.95 -5.96 -11.95
C ILE A 24 -5.75 -6.60 -12.66
N ARG A 25 -5.64 -7.93 -12.61
CA ARG A 25 -4.52 -8.67 -13.22
C ARG A 25 -4.54 -8.61 -14.73
N ALA A 26 -5.70 -8.80 -15.34
CA ALA A 26 -5.86 -8.74 -16.79
C ALA A 26 -5.45 -7.36 -17.32
N ALA A 27 -5.90 -6.28 -16.68
CA ALA A 27 -5.51 -4.93 -17.06
C ALA A 27 -3.99 -4.71 -16.88
N ALA A 28 -3.39 -5.24 -15.81
CA ALA A 28 -1.95 -5.15 -15.57
C ALA A 28 -1.10 -6.09 -16.45
N GLY A 29 -1.70 -6.92 -17.30
CA GLY A 29 -0.98 -7.92 -18.11
C GLY A 29 -0.28 -8.99 -17.28
N LEU A 30 -0.77 -9.26 -16.06
CA LEU A 30 -0.21 -10.27 -15.17
C LEU A 30 -0.74 -11.66 -15.53
N PRO A 31 0.06 -12.73 -15.38
CA PRO A 31 -0.43 -14.11 -15.51
C PRO A 31 -1.45 -14.45 -14.41
N ASP A 32 -2.14 -15.58 -14.57
CA ASP A 32 -3.24 -16.01 -13.68
C ASP A 32 -2.83 -16.15 -12.20
N ASP A 33 -1.56 -16.42 -11.92
CA ASP A 33 -0.96 -16.49 -10.58
C ASP A 33 -0.16 -15.21 -10.21
N GLY A 34 0.06 -14.30 -11.16
CA GLY A 34 0.85 -13.09 -11.01
C GLY A 34 0.28 -12.07 -10.02
N ALA A 35 1.14 -11.52 -9.16
CA ALA A 35 0.78 -10.49 -8.18
C ALA A 35 1.70 -9.27 -8.32
N PHE A 36 1.41 -8.19 -7.60
CA PHE A 36 2.22 -6.98 -7.58
C PHE A 36 3.36 -7.07 -6.56
N ASP A 37 4.47 -6.39 -6.85
CA ASP A 37 5.59 -6.23 -5.92
C ASP A 37 5.31 -5.14 -4.87
N VAL A 38 4.55 -4.12 -5.27
CA VAL A 38 4.21 -2.96 -4.44
C VAL A 38 2.77 -2.56 -4.66
N ILE A 39 2.05 -2.25 -3.57
CA ILE A 39 0.78 -1.53 -3.59
C ILE A 39 1.01 -0.14 -2.99
N LEU A 40 0.64 0.90 -3.73
CA LEU A 40 0.65 2.29 -3.29
C LEU A 40 -0.79 2.79 -3.21
N SER A 41 -1.18 3.32 -2.06
CA SER A 41 -2.46 4.00 -1.88
C SER A 41 -2.26 5.43 -1.45
N ASP A 42 -2.69 6.36 -2.29
CA ASP A 42 -2.76 7.79 -1.96
C ASP A 42 -4.22 8.25 -1.74
N MET A 43 -5.09 7.32 -1.34
CA MET A 43 -6.50 7.62 -1.10
C MET A 43 -6.67 8.56 0.09
N ALA A 44 -7.56 9.54 -0.05
CA ALA A 44 -8.02 10.41 1.02
C ALA A 44 -9.55 10.49 0.98
N PRO A 45 -10.24 10.57 2.14
CA PRO A 45 -11.67 10.80 2.15
C PRO A 45 -11.96 12.27 1.81
N TYR A 46 -13.21 12.55 1.42
CA TYR A 46 -13.72 13.92 1.47
C TYR A 46 -13.62 14.44 2.91
N THR A 47 -12.77 15.46 3.11
CA THR A 47 -12.55 16.08 4.41
C THR A 47 -13.76 16.92 4.79
N SER A 48 -14.35 16.60 5.93
CA SER A 48 -15.43 17.39 6.52
C SER A 48 -14.93 18.58 7.34
N GLY A 49 -13.63 18.63 7.63
CA GLY A 49 -13.01 19.62 8.52
C GLY A 49 -13.04 19.19 9.99
N GLU A 50 -13.69 18.07 10.30
CA GLU A 50 -13.72 17.49 11.63
C GLU A 50 -12.68 16.36 11.71
N HIS A 51 -11.59 16.61 12.45
CA HIS A 51 -10.41 15.74 12.45
C HIS A 51 -10.71 14.30 12.89
N LEU A 52 -11.61 14.09 13.85
CA LEU A 52 -11.96 12.74 14.34
C LEU A 52 -12.60 11.93 13.22
N ARG A 53 -13.65 12.47 12.61
CA ARG A 53 -14.35 11.85 11.48
C ARG A 53 -13.44 11.63 10.29
N ASP A 54 -12.64 12.62 9.93
CA ASP A 54 -11.78 12.56 8.76
C ASP A 54 -10.69 11.49 8.92
N HIS A 55 -10.08 11.36 10.11
CA HIS A 55 -9.10 10.29 10.33
C HIS A 55 -9.75 8.90 10.31
N HIS A 56 -10.93 8.72 10.91
CA HIS A 56 -11.60 7.41 10.90
C HIS A 56 -11.97 7.00 9.47
N ARG A 57 -12.39 7.95 8.64
CA ARG A 57 -12.65 7.69 7.21
C ARG A 57 -11.38 7.34 6.45
N SER A 58 -10.27 8.03 6.74
CA SER A 58 -8.98 7.74 6.12
C SER A 58 -8.47 6.34 6.49
N VAL A 59 -8.58 5.93 7.76
CA VAL A 59 -8.26 4.57 8.20
C VAL A 59 -9.13 3.54 7.48
N ARG A 60 -10.43 3.75 7.33
CA ARG A 60 -11.32 2.83 6.59
C ARG A 60 -10.90 2.63 5.12
N LEU A 61 -10.33 3.64 4.47
CA LEU A 61 -9.78 3.50 3.12
C LEU A 61 -8.53 2.62 3.13
N CYS A 62 -7.65 2.79 4.12
CA CYS A 62 -6.48 1.91 4.31
C CYS A 62 -6.92 0.46 4.58
N GLU A 63 -7.92 0.24 5.43
CA GLU A 63 -8.45 -1.09 5.73
C GLU A 63 -8.97 -1.78 4.45
N ALA A 64 -9.70 -1.04 3.59
CA ALA A 64 -10.17 -1.57 2.31
C ALA A 64 -9.02 -1.98 1.37
N VAL A 65 -7.87 -1.30 1.40
CA VAL A 65 -6.67 -1.72 0.67
C VAL A 65 -6.09 -2.99 1.29
N LEU A 66 -5.99 -3.04 2.62
CA LEU A 66 -5.44 -4.19 3.33
C LEU A 66 -6.26 -5.47 3.14
N ASP A 67 -7.56 -5.35 2.92
CA ASP A 67 -8.43 -6.48 2.55
C ASP A 67 -8.06 -7.09 1.19
N ARG A 68 -7.49 -6.29 0.26
CA ARG A 68 -7.06 -6.74 -1.07
C ARG A 68 -5.61 -7.23 -1.11
N VAL A 69 -4.78 -6.88 -0.12
CA VAL A 69 -3.36 -7.25 -0.08
C VAL A 69 -3.12 -8.76 -0.26
N PRO A 70 -3.83 -9.68 0.43
CA PRO A 70 -3.59 -11.11 0.29
C PRO A 70 -3.89 -11.68 -1.12
N ASP A 71 -4.65 -10.96 -1.94
CA ASP A 71 -5.04 -11.35 -3.30
C ASP A 71 -4.12 -10.75 -4.38
N LEU A 72 -3.55 -9.59 -4.08
CA LEU A 72 -2.88 -8.73 -5.04
C LEU A 72 -1.38 -8.61 -4.81
N LEU A 73 -0.86 -8.89 -3.62
CA LEU A 73 0.56 -8.66 -3.29
C LEU A 73 1.34 -9.96 -3.17
N LYS A 74 2.53 -10.01 -3.78
CA LYS A 74 3.47 -11.14 -3.62
C LYS A 74 3.93 -11.27 -2.16
N PRO A 75 4.17 -12.50 -1.65
CA PRO A 75 4.99 -12.69 -0.45
C PRO A 75 6.32 -11.95 -0.59
N GLY A 76 6.72 -11.22 0.45
CA GLY A 76 7.88 -10.33 0.44
C GLY A 76 7.61 -8.92 -0.11
N GLY A 77 6.46 -8.67 -0.75
CA GLY A 77 6.09 -7.38 -1.31
C GLY A 77 5.87 -6.27 -0.28
N HIS A 78 5.56 -5.06 -0.76
CA HIS A 78 5.48 -3.84 0.05
C HIS A 78 4.16 -3.10 -0.12
N VAL A 79 3.76 -2.39 0.92
CA VAL A 79 2.60 -1.48 0.91
C VAL A 79 3.04 -0.11 1.41
N VAL A 80 2.59 0.94 0.70
CA VAL A 80 2.66 2.32 1.16
C VAL A 80 1.26 2.91 1.12
N MET A 81 0.80 3.49 2.23
CA MET A 81 -0.55 4.08 2.31
C MET A 81 -0.49 5.45 2.97
N LYS A 82 -1.18 6.42 2.37
CA LYS A 82 -1.50 7.70 3.02
C LYS A 82 -2.61 7.48 4.04
N VAL A 83 -2.44 8.05 5.24
CA VAL A 83 -3.45 8.05 6.29
C VAL A 83 -3.42 9.35 7.07
N PHE A 84 -4.56 9.79 7.59
CA PHE A 84 -4.61 10.85 8.59
C PHE A 84 -4.42 10.27 9.98
N GLU A 85 -3.41 10.75 10.70
CA GLU A 85 -3.11 10.33 12.05
C GLU A 85 -4.26 10.68 13.01
N GLY A 86 -4.58 9.76 13.93
CA GLY A 86 -5.68 9.91 14.87
C GLY A 86 -5.82 8.68 15.74
N THR A 87 -6.92 8.58 16.50
CA THR A 87 -7.08 7.56 17.54
C THR A 87 -7.13 6.12 17.01
N ALA A 88 -7.53 5.93 15.75
CA ALA A 88 -7.59 4.62 15.09
C ALA A 88 -6.29 4.22 14.37
N TYR A 89 -5.31 5.12 14.29
CA TYR A 89 -4.03 4.85 13.63
C TYR A 89 -3.22 3.71 14.29
N PRO A 90 -3.16 3.57 15.63
CA PRO A 90 -2.48 2.45 16.27
C PRO A 90 -3.03 1.07 15.87
N ASP A 91 -4.35 0.95 15.69
CA ASP A 91 -5.00 -0.30 15.29
C ASP A 91 -4.63 -0.70 13.85
N LEU A 92 -4.59 0.28 12.95
CA LEU A 92 -4.10 0.10 11.58
C LEU A 92 -2.65 -0.39 11.58
N LEU A 93 -1.77 0.22 12.39
CA LEU A 93 -0.38 -0.23 12.54
C LEU A 93 -0.30 -1.64 13.11
N ALA A 94 -1.15 -2.00 14.06
CA ALA A 94 -1.20 -3.34 14.63
C ALA A 94 -1.59 -4.38 13.56
N ARG A 95 -2.60 -4.07 12.72
CA ARG A 95 -2.98 -4.93 11.59
C ARG A 95 -1.85 -5.11 10.60
N LEU A 96 -1.20 -4.02 10.19
CA LEU A 96 -0.05 -4.05 9.30
C LEU A 96 1.10 -4.88 9.90
N ARG A 97 1.39 -4.74 11.20
CA ARG A 97 2.47 -5.51 11.85
C ARG A 97 2.20 -7.01 11.87
N ARG A 98 0.94 -7.44 11.88
CA ARG A 98 0.58 -8.86 11.69
C ARG A 98 0.84 -9.33 10.25
N MET A 99 0.59 -8.47 9.26
CA MET A 99 0.72 -8.83 7.84
C MET A 99 2.14 -8.66 7.25
N PHE A 100 2.96 -7.76 7.80
CA PHE A 100 4.28 -7.37 7.24
C PHE A 100 5.43 -7.48 8.25
N ARG A 101 6.63 -7.84 7.76
CA ARG A 101 7.85 -7.97 8.56
C ARG A 101 8.19 -6.68 9.33
N THR A 102 8.15 -5.54 8.65
CA THR A 102 8.44 -4.24 9.28
C THR A 102 7.40 -3.20 8.87
N VAL A 103 6.99 -2.35 9.81
CA VAL A 103 6.01 -1.29 9.57
C VAL A 103 6.49 -0.01 10.25
N LYS A 104 6.54 1.09 9.49
CA LYS A 104 6.97 2.40 9.97
C LYS A 104 6.03 3.50 9.48
N GLY A 105 5.69 4.43 10.37
CA GLY A 105 5.11 5.71 9.97
C GLY A 105 6.20 6.63 9.42
N PHE A 106 5.88 7.40 8.39
CA PHE A 106 6.75 8.36 7.74
C PHE A 106 5.98 9.66 7.50
N LYS A 107 6.43 10.74 8.12
CA LYS A 107 5.91 12.08 7.86
C LYS A 107 6.82 12.78 6.83
N PRO A 108 6.34 13.09 5.62
CA PRO A 108 7.16 13.73 4.59
C PRO A 108 7.58 15.13 5.02
N LYS A 109 8.83 15.52 4.73
CA LYS A 109 9.32 16.89 5.00
C LYS A 109 8.53 17.98 4.24
N ALA A 110 7.85 17.59 3.16
CA ALA A 110 7.02 18.48 2.35
C ALA A 110 5.59 18.66 2.89
N SER A 111 5.19 17.93 3.94
CA SER A 111 3.89 18.13 4.57
C SER A 111 3.88 19.45 5.34
N ARG A 112 2.81 20.25 5.19
CA ARG A 112 2.60 21.45 6.02
C ARG A 112 2.51 21.03 7.49
N ASP A 113 3.02 21.87 8.40
CA ASP A 113 3.02 21.59 9.85
C ASP A 113 1.62 21.32 10.42
N THR A 114 0.58 21.89 9.81
CA THR A 114 -0.82 21.70 10.20
C THR A 114 -1.46 20.43 9.65
N SER A 115 -0.78 19.67 8.79
CA SER A 115 -1.33 18.44 8.22
C SER A 115 -1.17 17.27 9.19
N THR A 116 -2.27 16.53 9.39
CA THR A 116 -2.26 15.23 10.09
C THR A 116 -1.89 14.07 9.17
N GLU A 117 -1.50 14.35 7.93
CA GLU A 117 -1.10 13.36 6.96
C GLU A 117 0.22 12.66 7.35
N ILE A 118 0.17 11.33 7.37
CA ILE A 118 1.31 10.44 7.55
C ILE A 118 1.22 9.33 6.50
N TYR A 119 2.36 8.87 6.01
CA TYR A 119 2.45 7.66 5.21
C TYR A 119 2.83 6.49 6.10
N VAL A 120 2.19 5.34 5.93
CA VAL A 120 2.65 4.09 6.51
C VAL A 120 3.37 3.28 5.45
N ILE A 121 4.59 2.88 5.76
CA ILE A 121 5.44 2.05 4.92
C ILE A 121 5.57 0.69 5.57
N ALA A 122 5.05 -0.34 4.90
CA ALA A 122 5.07 -1.72 5.36
C ALA A 122 5.86 -2.59 4.38
N HIS A 123 6.91 -3.24 4.88
CA HIS A 123 7.79 -4.08 4.06
C HIS A 123 7.67 -5.56 4.42
N GLY A 124 7.74 -6.40 3.39
CA GLY A 124 7.86 -7.84 3.56
C GLY A 124 6.54 -8.46 3.94
N PHE A 125 5.56 -8.43 3.02
CA PHE A 125 4.30 -9.14 3.22
C PHE A 125 4.58 -10.60 3.55
N ARG A 126 3.99 -11.10 4.64
CA ARG A 126 4.24 -12.49 5.08
C ARG A 126 3.60 -13.52 4.15
N GLY A 127 2.64 -13.12 3.31
CA GLY A 127 1.84 -14.03 2.51
C GLY A 127 0.61 -14.51 3.27
N ARG A 128 -0.22 -15.36 2.63
CA ARG A 128 -1.19 -16.16 3.36
C ARG A 128 -0.40 -17.27 4.04
N ASP A 129 -0.39 -17.31 5.37
CA ASP A 129 0.10 -18.48 6.09
C ASP A 129 -0.66 -19.71 5.57
N THR A 130 -0.02 -20.54 4.75
CA THR A 130 -0.46 -21.93 4.57
C THR A 130 0.15 -22.83 5.65
N THR A 131 1.11 -22.34 6.43
CA THR A 131 1.64 -22.99 7.64
C THR A 131 2.43 -21.97 8.47
N ALA A 132 1.98 -21.67 9.70
CA ALA A 132 2.87 -21.11 10.72
C ALA A 132 3.56 -22.26 11.49
N PRO A 133 4.70 -22.07 12.19
CA PRO A 133 5.68 -20.98 12.15
C PRO A 133 7.05 -21.48 11.64
N THR A 134 7.93 -20.58 11.19
CA THR A 134 9.37 -20.87 11.20
C THR A 134 10.11 -19.62 11.63
N GLU A 135 10.57 -19.64 12.88
CA GLU A 135 11.77 -18.93 13.29
C GLU A 135 12.89 -19.31 12.33
N ASP A 136 13.29 -18.38 11.47
CA ASP A 136 14.69 -18.02 11.23
C ASP A 136 14.72 -16.86 10.25
N ALA A 137 15.20 -15.72 10.74
CA ALA A 137 15.45 -14.55 9.92
C ALA A 137 16.62 -14.85 8.97
N ALA A 138 16.34 -15.14 7.70
CA ALA A 138 17.33 -15.10 6.64
C ALA A 138 17.77 -13.63 6.40
N PRO A 139 19.05 -13.38 6.09
CA PRO A 139 19.58 -12.02 6.04
C PRO A 139 18.96 -11.25 4.88
N GLU A 140 18.74 -9.96 5.13
CA GLU A 140 18.25 -8.95 4.21
C GLU A 140 19.02 -9.01 2.88
N ARG A 141 18.37 -9.49 1.82
CA ARG A 141 18.93 -9.44 0.47
C ARG A 141 18.76 -8.01 -0.03
N ALA A 142 19.83 -7.24 0.09
CA ALA A 142 19.89 -5.86 -0.38
C ALA A 142 19.41 -5.75 -1.82
N LEU A 143 18.53 -4.78 -2.08
CA LEU A 143 18.15 -4.40 -3.44
C LEU A 143 19.43 -4.00 -4.21
N PRO A 144 19.55 -4.36 -5.50
CA PRO A 144 20.67 -3.87 -6.30
C PRO A 144 20.65 -2.34 -6.33
N PRO A 145 21.82 -1.67 -6.30
CA PRO A 145 21.87 -0.21 -6.39
C PRO A 145 21.18 0.24 -7.68
N ARG A 146 20.19 1.13 -7.53
CA ARG A 146 19.53 1.75 -8.68
C ARG A 146 20.55 2.62 -9.41
N LYS A 147 20.75 2.38 -10.70
CA LYS A 147 21.46 3.33 -11.55
C LYS A 147 20.66 4.65 -11.56
N PRO A 148 21.29 5.81 -11.32
CA PRO A 148 20.59 7.08 -11.44
C PRO A 148 20.04 7.21 -12.87
N SER A 149 18.80 7.69 -12.99
CA SER A 149 18.22 8.03 -14.29
C SER A 149 19.01 9.16 -14.93
N THR A 150 19.25 9.06 -16.24
CA THR A 150 19.92 10.10 -17.03
C THR A 150 19.23 11.45 -16.86
N GLY A 151 19.93 12.46 -16.35
CA GLY A 151 19.46 13.84 -16.29
C GLY A 151 19.59 14.58 -14.96
N TRP A 152 20.10 13.94 -13.90
CA TRP A 152 20.45 14.63 -12.66
C TRP A 152 21.97 14.53 -12.45
N SER A 153 22.66 15.67 -12.58
CA SER A 153 24.05 15.89 -12.14
C SER A 153 24.03 16.90 -10.99
#